data_AF-A0A2M4BW82-F1
#
_entry.id   AF-A0A2M4BW82-F1
#
_cell.length_a   1.000
_cell.length_b   1.000
_cell.length_c   1.000
_cell.angle_alpha   90.00
_cell.angle_beta   90.00
_cell.angle_gamma   90.00
#
_symmetry.space_group_name_H-M   'P 1'
#
loop_
_entity.id
_entity.type
_entity.pdbx_description
1 polymer ?
#
loop_
_entity_poly.entity_id
_entity_poly.type
_entity_poly.pdbx_seq_one_letter_code
_entity_poly.pdbx_strand_id
1 'polypeptide(L)'
;GSPRPGELVEITGASNTGKSLLLLELATSLILPVTCGGSERKVLLLDCESTFDESIMLALMEKGILNNAIPALARTLDTQQIERIQREALERLFVFPCYSREMLSVGWHYLDVELFPNYAAIEYVLLDSIFTFSCHKPTGRHVMDIRQYLRSCYRTYRRRAKMWRKVVIYTKPAYSPDVQEFDPDGSPTPEDILAERAARKRCRRKHAKNLNFPVRYRIELSLTNPPPIAENDEEDVDDDDDRRYTALITNRRYRRYRRQRLKRLFYLIDDFGFNWIEQQE
;
A
#
# COMPACT_ATOMS: atom_id res chain seq x y z
N GLY A 1 -3.78 12.26 11.66
CA GLY A 1 -4.02 13.48 10.88
C GLY A 1 -4.04 13.13 9.42
N SER A 2 -5.15 13.43 8.74
CA SER A 2 -5.41 13.01 7.35
C SER A 2 -4.51 13.73 6.33
N PRO A 3 -4.21 13.11 5.18
CA PRO A 3 -3.56 13.77 4.05
C PRO A 3 -4.40 14.94 3.54
N ARG A 4 -3.74 16.02 3.08
CA ARG A 4 -4.41 17.19 2.50
C ARG A 4 -4.44 17.09 0.96
N PRO A 5 -5.42 17.75 0.31
CA PRO A 5 -5.40 18.02 -1.13
C PRO A 5 -4.00 18.42 -1.65
N GLY A 6 -3.52 17.73 -2.70
CA GLY A 6 -2.20 17.96 -3.28
C GLY A 6 -1.04 17.18 -2.64
N GLU A 7 -1.33 16.29 -1.69
CA GLU A 7 -0.35 15.46 -1.02
C GLU A 7 -0.31 14.04 -1.58
N LEU A 8 0.88 13.43 -1.47
CA LEU A 8 1.12 12.03 -1.81
C LEU A 8 1.22 11.20 -0.54
N VAL A 9 0.65 10.00 -0.59
CA VAL A 9 0.82 8.93 0.40
C VAL A 9 1.44 7.74 -0.30
N GLU A 10 2.53 7.22 0.26
CA GLU A 10 3.22 6.04 -0.27
C GLU A 10 2.98 4.85 0.64
N ILE A 11 2.45 3.76 0.08
CA ILE A 11 2.39 2.44 0.72
C ILE A 11 3.51 1.60 0.12
N THR A 12 4.39 1.07 0.96
CA THR A 12 5.54 0.29 0.51
C THR A 12 5.77 -0.91 1.40
N GLY A 13 6.30 -1.98 0.85
CA GLY A 13 6.52 -3.24 1.57
C GLY A 13 7.00 -4.32 0.60
N ALA A 14 7.47 -5.43 1.14
CA ALA A 14 7.85 -6.59 0.32
C ALA A 14 6.63 -7.13 -0.45
N SER A 15 6.85 -8.08 -1.35
CA SER A 15 5.74 -8.85 -1.95
C SER A 15 4.91 -9.50 -0.85
N ASN A 16 3.61 -9.63 -1.07
CA ASN A 16 2.67 -10.31 -0.17
C ASN A 16 2.53 -9.73 1.26
N THR A 17 2.94 -8.47 1.50
CA THR A 17 2.69 -7.81 2.80
C THR A 17 1.31 -7.13 2.88
N GLY A 18 0.39 -7.40 1.95
CA GLY A 18 -0.95 -6.82 1.93
C GLY A 18 -1.07 -5.38 1.39
N LYS A 19 -0.12 -4.87 0.59
CA LYS A 19 -0.15 -3.48 0.08
C LYS A 19 -1.44 -3.13 -0.68
N SER A 20 -1.83 -3.98 -1.63
CA SER A 20 -3.03 -3.83 -2.45
C SER A 20 -4.29 -3.93 -1.59
N LEU A 21 -4.34 -4.92 -0.70
CA LEU A 21 -5.44 -5.10 0.25
C LEU A 21 -5.59 -3.87 1.19
N LEU A 22 -4.50 -3.29 1.68
CA LEU A 22 -4.55 -2.04 2.45
C LEU A 22 -5.07 -0.87 1.60
N LEU A 23 -4.69 -0.80 0.32
CA LEU A 23 -5.19 0.23 -0.58
C LEU A 23 -6.71 0.11 -0.77
N LEU A 24 -7.23 -1.11 -0.92
CA LEU A 24 -8.66 -1.40 -1.01
C LEU A 24 -9.38 -1.09 0.30
N GLU A 25 -8.83 -1.44 1.46
CA GLU A 25 -9.43 -1.09 2.75
C GLU A 25 -9.50 0.42 2.97
N LEU A 26 -8.46 1.15 2.56
CA LEU A 26 -8.50 2.61 2.52
C LEU A 26 -9.59 3.11 1.57
N ALA A 27 -9.72 2.53 0.38
CA ALA A 27 -10.80 2.85 -0.56
C ALA A 27 -12.18 2.65 0.09
N THR A 28 -12.39 1.50 0.73
CA THR A 28 -13.61 1.13 1.47
C THR A 28 -13.94 2.17 2.54
N SER A 29 -12.99 2.50 3.40
CA SER A 29 -13.20 3.53 4.44
C SER A 29 -13.51 4.92 3.86
N LEU A 30 -13.00 5.22 2.67
CA LEU A 30 -13.26 6.48 2.00
C LEU A 30 -14.68 6.53 1.43
N ILE A 31 -15.13 5.45 0.78
CA ILE A 31 -16.43 5.44 0.10
C ILE A 31 -17.61 5.11 1.01
N LEU A 32 -17.42 4.40 2.13
CA LEU A 32 -18.50 4.04 3.05
C LEU A 32 -19.15 5.28 3.71
N PRO A 33 -20.41 5.18 4.17
CA PRO A 33 -21.09 6.25 4.88
C PRO A 33 -20.47 6.54 6.25
N VAL A 34 -20.60 7.78 6.71
CA VAL A 34 -20.12 8.20 8.05
C VAL A 34 -20.80 7.38 9.17
N THR A 35 -22.05 6.96 8.95
CA THR A 35 -22.79 6.07 9.87
C THR A 35 -22.15 4.69 10.03
N CYS A 36 -21.26 4.30 9.12
CA CYS A 36 -20.48 3.05 9.13
C CYS A 36 -18.98 3.32 9.28
N GLY A 37 -18.60 4.44 9.90
CA GLY A 37 -17.20 4.82 10.12
C GLY A 37 -16.44 5.27 8.86
N GLY A 38 -17.14 5.43 7.73
CA GLY A 38 -16.56 5.91 6.49
C GLY A 38 -16.53 7.43 6.37
N SER A 39 -16.31 7.95 5.16
CA SER A 39 -16.20 9.40 4.92
C SER A 39 -16.92 9.92 3.68
N GLU A 40 -17.69 9.07 2.98
CA GLU A 40 -18.55 9.42 1.83
C GLU A 40 -17.82 10.16 0.70
N ARG A 41 -16.56 9.81 0.47
CA ARG A 41 -15.70 10.44 -0.53
C ARG A 41 -15.82 9.71 -1.86
N LYS A 42 -15.75 10.47 -2.95
CA LYS A 42 -15.57 9.89 -4.29
C LYS A 42 -14.10 9.60 -4.55
N VAL A 43 -13.83 8.40 -5.05
CA VAL A 43 -12.50 7.81 -5.14
C VAL A 43 -12.30 7.24 -6.54
N LEU A 44 -11.15 7.54 -7.14
CA LEU A 44 -10.72 6.91 -8.39
C LEU A 44 -9.62 5.89 -8.08
N LEU A 45 -9.84 4.63 -8.43
CA LEU A 45 -8.83 3.56 -8.39
C LEU A 45 -8.28 3.31 -9.79
N LEU A 46 -6.97 3.48 -9.93
CA LEU A 46 -6.20 3.10 -11.11
C LEU A 46 -5.57 1.74 -10.87
N ASP A 47 -6.18 0.69 -11.41
CA ASP A 47 -5.71 -0.68 -11.25
C ASP A 47 -4.74 -1.02 -12.39
N CYS A 48 -3.44 -1.01 -12.08
CA CYS A 48 -2.38 -1.35 -13.03
C CYS A 48 -2.00 -2.83 -12.98
N GLU A 49 -2.21 -3.52 -11.86
CA GLU A 49 -1.84 -4.93 -11.70
C GLU A 49 -2.99 -5.90 -12.01
N SER A 50 -4.18 -5.38 -12.34
CA SER A 50 -5.41 -6.18 -12.49
C SER A 50 -5.72 -6.98 -11.23
N THR A 51 -5.46 -6.37 -10.07
CA THR A 51 -5.63 -6.96 -8.73
C THR A 51 -6.94 -6.55 -8.07
N PHE A 52 -7.71 -5.65 -8.68
CA PHE A 52 -9.02 -5.28 -8.17
C PHE A 52 -10.01 -6.43 -8.31
N ASP A 53 -10.55 -6.86 -7.18
CA ASP A 53 -11.62 -7.84 -7.09
C ASP A 53 -12.80 -7.23 -6.32
N GLU A 54 -13.95 -7.16 -6.99
CA GLU A 54 -15.19 -6.61 -6.41
C GLU A 54 -15.68 -7.44 -5.23
N SER A 55 -15.47 -8.77 -5.24
CA SER A 55 -15.86 -9.65 -4.13
C SER A 55 -15.09 -9.33 -2.86
N ILE A 56 -13.77 -9.10 -2.97
CA ILE A 56 -12.91 -8.66 -1.87
C ILE A 56 -13.36 -7.29 -1.38
N MET A 57 -13.67 -6.36 -2.30
CA MET A 57 -14.17 -5.04 -1.94
C MET A 57 -15.48 -5.12 -1.13
N LEU A 58 -16.44 -5.95 -1.56
CA LEU A 58 -17.71 -6.15 -0.87
C LEU A 58 -17.52 -6.76 0.52
N ALA A 59 -16.64 -7.76 0.66
CA ALA A 59 -16.29 -8.36 1.95
C ALA A 59 -15.67 -7.32 2.91
N LEU A 60 -14.75 -6.49 2.41
CA LEU A 60 -14.17 -5.38 3.19
C LEU A 60 -15.23 -4.35 3.60
N MET A 61 -16.18 -4.05 2.71
CA MET A 61 -17.29 -3.12 2.99
C MET A 61 -18.21 -3.69 4.07
N GLU A 62 -18.58 -4.96 3.96
CA GLU A 62 -19.40 -5.65 4.97
C GLU A 62 -18.72 -5.63 6.33
N LYS A 63 -17.45 -6.02 6.40
CA LYS A 63 -16.63 -5.92 7.62
C LYS A 63 -16.62 -4.50 8.17
N GLY A 64 -16.40 -3.51 7.31
CA GLY A 64 -16.38 -2.09 7.67
C GLY A 64 -17.72 -1.64 8.29
N ILE A 65 -18.83 -2.05 7.69
CA ILE A 65 -20.20 -1.77 8.17
C ILE A 65 -20.43 -2.42 9.53
N LEU A 66 -20.17 -3.73 9.66
CA LEU A 66 -20.42 -4.48 10.88
C LEU A 66 -19.59 -3.96 12.07
N ASN A 67 -18.32 -3.60 11.83
CA ASN A 67 -17.41 -3.19 12.90
C ASN A 67 -17.54 -1.71 13.30
N ASN A 68 -18.00 -0.84 12.40
CA ASN A 68 -17.98 0.60 12.63
C ASN A 68 -19.35 1.28 12.54
N ALA A 69 -20.44 0.52 12.38
CA ALA A 69 -21.78 1.08 12.41
C ALA A 69 -22.08 1.77 13.74
N ILE A 70 -22.68 2.96 13.66
CA ILE A 70 -23.18 3.65 14.85
C ILE A 70 -24.24 2.79 15.55
N PRO A 71 -24.38 2.84 16.89
CA PRO A 71 -25.27 1.94 17.63
C PRO A 71 -26.73 1.95 17.19
N ALA A 72 -27.23 3.07 16.66
CA ALA A 72 -28.58 3.18 16.13
C ALA A 72 -28.79 2.34 14.87
N LEU A 73 -27.80 2.33 13.96
CA LEU A 73 -27.83 1.54 12.74
C LEU A 73 -27.52 0.08 13.03
N ALA A 74 -26.52 -0.20 13.87
CA ALA A 74 -26.07 -1.55 14.20
C ALA A 74 -27.20 -2.47 14.73
N ARG A 75 -28.20 -1.91 15.42
CA ARG A 75 -29.35 -2.66 15.96
C ARG A 75 -30.36 -3.09 14.91
N THR A 76 -30.39 -2.41 13.76
CA THR A 76 -31.36 -2.65 12.69
C THR A 76 -30.74 -3.28 11.46
N LEU A 77 -29.41 -3.44 11.44
CA LEU A 77 -28.67 -4.01 10.31
C LEU A 77 -29.17 -5.42 9.99
N ASP A 78 -29.65 -5.57 8.77
CA ASP A 78 -29.95 -6.84 8.13
C ASP A 78 -29.16 -6.92 6.80
N THR A 79 -29.19 -8.10 6.16
CA THR A 79 -28.48 -8.33 4.90
C THR A 79 -28.90 -7.35 3.80
N GLN A 80 -30.20 -7.00 3.73
CA GLN A 80 -30.71 -6.08 2.71
C GLN A 80 -30.19 -4.64 2.91
N GLN A 81 -30.07 -4.19 4.15
CA GLN A 81 -29.49 -2.89 4.48
C GLN A 81 -28.00 -2.84 4.17
N ILE A 82 -27.25 -3.93 4.45
CA ILE A 82 -25.83 -4.02 4.12
C ILE A 82 -25.64 -3.91 2.60
N GLU A 83 -26.39 -4.68 1.82
CA GLU A 83 -26.33 -4.62 0.35
C GLU A 83 -26.68 -3.24 -0.20
N ARG A 84 -27.68 -2.57 0.40
CA ARG A 84 -28.04 -1.19 0.02
C ARG A 84 -26.89 -0.22 0.29
N ILE A 85 -26.29 -0.29 1.49
CA ILE A 85 -25.15 0.56 1.86
C ILE A 85 -23.96 0.31 0.93
N GLN A 86 -23.68 -0.96 0.61
CA GLN A 86 -22.63 -1.34 -0.33
C GLN A 86 -22.87 -0.72 -1.71
N ARG A 87 -24.08 -0.86 -2.26
CA ARG A 87 -24.44 -0.30 -3.57
C ARG A 87 -24.26 1.22 -3.61
N GLU A 88 -24.81 1.93 -2.62
CA GLU A 88 -24.68 3.40 -2.52
C GLU A 88 -23.23 3.85 -2.37
N ALA A 89 -22.40 3.06 -1.69
CA ALA A 89 -20.98 3.35 -1.55
C ALA A 89 -20.18 3.06 -2.84
N LEU A 90 -20.52 2.01 -3.59
CA LEU A 90 -19.89 1.70 -4.89
C LEU A 90 -20.15 2.78 -5.94
N GLU A 91 -21.26 3.52 -5.87
CA GLU A 91 -21.50 4.71 -6.73
C GLU A 91 -20.45 5.83 -6.53
N ARG A 92 -19.69 5.79 -5.43
CA ARG A 92 -18.60 6.73 -5.14
C ARG A 92 -17.23 6.20 -5.60
N LEU A 93 -17.14 4.95 -6.05
CA LEU A 93 -15.93 4.32 -6.55
C LEU A 93 -15.89 4.35 -8.08
N PHE A 94 -14.83 4.91 -8.63
CA PHE A 94 -14.53 4.86 -10.06
C PHE A 94 -13.32 3.95 -10.23
N VAL A 95 -13.42 2.91 -11.05
CA VAL A 95 -12.30 2.01 -11.35
C VAL A 95 -11.87 2.22 -12.79
N PHE A 96 -10.58 2.44 -13.01
CA PHE A 96 -9.97 2.57 -14.33
C PHE A 96 -8.85 1.53 -14.45
N PRO A 97 -9.09 0.40 -15.12
CA PRO A 97 -8.06 -0.60 -15.34
C PRO A 97 -7.00 -0.05 -16.31
N CYS A 98 -5.73 -0.29 -16.01
CA CYS A 98 -4.59 0.09 -16.82
C CYS A 98 -3.79 -1.16 -17.16
N TYR A 99 -3.85 -1.63 -18.40
CA TYR A 99 -3.13 -2.85 -18.79
C TYR A 99 -1.74 -2.57 -19.37
N SER A 100 -1.43 -1.32 -19.70
CA SER A 100 -0.15 -0.94 -20.26
C SER A 100 0.28 0.46 -19.83
N ARG A 101 1.57 0.76 -20.04
CA ARG A 101 2.13 2.08 -19.80
C ARG A 101 1.48 3.17 -20.66
N GLU A 102 1.16 2.84 -21.90
CA GLU A 102 0.52 3.72 -22.87
C GLU A 102 -0.90 4.04 -22.40
N MET A 103 -1.65 3.02 -21.96
CA MET A 103 -2.99 3.19 -21.41
C MET A 103 -2.96 4.06 -20.14
N LEU A 104 -2.00 3.84 -19.24
CA LEU A 104 -1.83 4.70 -18.07
C LEU A 104 -1.49 6.15 -18.48
N SER A 105 -0.66 6.34 -19.52
CA SER A 105 -0.32 7.67 -20.04
C SER A 105 -1.53 8.39 -20.64
N VAL A 106 -2.34 7.70 -21.43
CA VAL A 106 -3.60 8.22 -21.97
C VAL A 106 -4.60 8.50 -20.86
N GLY A 107 -4.73 7.58 -19.90
CA GLY A 107 -5.55 7.74 -18.71
C GLY A 107 -5.17 9.02 -17.96
N TRP A 108 -3.88 9.28 -17.75
CA TRP A 108 -3.45 10.54 -17.15
C TRP A 108 -3.86 11.78 -17.94
N HIS A 109 -3.77 11.74 -19.27
CA HIS A 109 -4.19 12.86 -20.11
C HIS A 109 -5.70 13.09 -20.02
N TYR A 110 -6.49 12.02 -20.06
CA TYR A 110 -7.93 12.06 -19.85
C TYR A 110 -8.29 12.65 -18.47
N LEU A 111 -7.58 12.25 -17.42
CA LEU A 111 -7.75 12.82 -16.08
C LEU A 111 -7.41 14.32 -16.03
N ASP A 112 -6.34 14.73 -16.73
CA ASP A 112 -5.87 16.11 -16.80
C ASP A 112 -6.86 17.03 -17.54
N VAL A 113 -7.44 16.57 -18.67
CA VAL A 113 -8.23 17.41 -19.60
C VAL A 113 -9.74 17.27 -19.42
N GLU A 114 -10.23 16.06 -19.16
CA GLU A 114 -11.66 15.75 -19.19
C GLU A 114 -12.22 15.48 -17.80
N LEU A 115 -11.65 14.52 -17.05
CA LEU A 115 -12.31 14.05 -15.83
C LEU A 115 -12.26 15.10 -14.71
N PHE A 116 -11.08 15.57 -14.30
CA PHE A 116 -11.00 16.43 -13.11
C PHE A 116 -11.57 17.85 -13.29
N PRO A 117 -11.55 18.46 -14.49
CA PRO A 117 -12.29 19.70 -14.73
C PRO A 117 -13.80 19.54 -14.59
N ASN A 118 -14.36 18.41 -15.05
CA ASN A 118 -15.82 18.17 -15.05
C ASN A 118 -16.32 17.45 -13.78
N TYR A 119 -15.46 16.71 -13.09
CA TYR A 119 -15.77 15.87 -11.93
C TYR A 119 -14.93 16.27 -10.71
N ALA A 120 -15.14 17.51 -10.25
CA ALA A 120 -14.43 18.05 -9.08
C ALA A 120 -14.71 17.28 -7.78
N ALA A 121 -15.76 16.46 -7.72
CA ALA A 121 -16.17 15.70 -6.55
C ALA A 121 -15.23 14.54 -6.18
N ILE A 122 -14.43 14.00 -7.12
CA ILE A 122 -13.43 12.97 -6.80
C ILE A 122 -12.34 13.61 -5.94
N GLU A 123 -12.04 13.09 -4.76
CA GLU A 123 -11.07 13.68 -3.82
C GLU A 123 -9.76 12.88 -3.72
N TYR A 124 -9.85 11.57 -3.98
CA TYR A 124 -8.75 10.63 -3.86
C TYR A 124 -8.50 9.91 -5.17
N VAL A 125 -7.22 9.72 -5.50
CA VAL A 125 -6.74 8.84 -6.57
C VAL A 125 -5.85 7.78 -5.94
N LEU A 126 -6.27 6.53 -6.03
CA LEU A 126 -5.54 5.35 -5.59
C LEU A 126 -4.86 4.73 -6.83
N LEU A 127 -3.61 4.27 -6.68
CA LEU A 127 -2.85 3.69 -7.78
C LEU A 127 -2.14 2.41 -7.32
N ASP A 128 -2.52 1.28 -7.90
CA ASP A 128 -1.96 -0.05 -7.59
C ASP A 128 -1.40 -0.70 -8.86
N SER A 129 -0.10 -0.75 -9.13
CA SER A 129 1.06 -0.18 -8.43
C SER A 129 1.81 0.74 -9.38
N ILE A 130 2.62 1.65 -8.85
CA ILE A 130 3.47 2.51 -9.71
C ILE A 130 4.54 1.73 -10.46
N PHE A 131 4.81 0.51 -10.01
CA PHE A 131 5.94 -0.30 -10.44
C PHE A 131 5.63 -1.21 -11.64
N THR A 132 4.36 -1.47 -11.93
CA THR A 132 3.92 -2.47 -12.90
C THR A 132 4.55 -2.28 -14.29
N PHE A 133 4.72 -1.03 -14.72
CA PHE A 133 5.25 -0.69 -16.05
C PHE A 133 6.73 -0.28 -16.07
N SER A 134 7.50 -0.59 -15.02
CA SER A 134 8.88 -0.12 -14.83
C SER A 134 9.98 -0.83 -15.65
N CYS A 135 9.59 -1.66 -16.62
CA CYS A 135 10.41 -2.38 -17.62
C CYS A 135 10.87 -3.81 -17.25
N HIS A 136 10.80 -4.68 -18.26
CA HIS A 136 11.14 -6.10 -18.28
C HIS A 136 12.62 -6.38 -17.94
N LYS A 137 12.83 -7.43 -17.13
CA LYS A 137 14.09 -8.16 -16.86
C LYS A 137 15.32 -7.29 -16.56
N PRO A 138 15.66 -7.07 -15.27
CA PRO A 138 16.83 -6.32 -14.89
C PRO A 138 18.11 -7.14 -15.15
N THR A 139 18.70 -7.04 -16.34
CA THR A 139 20.13 -7.31 -16.49
C THR A 139 20.91 -6.18 -15.81
N GLY A 140 22.00 -6.48 -15.09
CA GLY A 140 22.64 -5.63 -14.06
C GLY A 140 22.99 -4.17 -14.39
N ARG A 141 22.82 -3.69 -15.63
CA ARG A 141 22.87 -2.26 -16.01
C ARG A 141 21.54 -1.51 -15.82
N HIS A 142 20.40 -2.20 -15.69
CA HIS A 142 19.04 -1.63 -15.62
C HIS A 142 18.53 -1.26 -14.22
N VAL A 143 19.25 -1.56 -13.13
CA VAL A 143 18.84 -1.10 -11.78
C VAL A 143 18.88 0.43 -11.66
N MET A 144 19.75 1.11 -12.43
CA MET A 144 19.74 2.57 -12.54
C MET A 144 18.47 3.09 -13.24
N ASP A 145 17.91 2.33 -14.18
CA ASP A 145 16.72 2.67 -14.97
C ASP A 145 15.45 2.68 -14.11
N ILE A 146 15.22 1.64 -13.30
CA ILE A 146 14.07 1.55 -12.39
C ILE A 146 14.04 2.72 -11.39
N ARG A 147 15.20 3.09 -10.84
CA ARG A 147 15.28 4.22 -9.90
C ARG A 147 14.91 5.54 -10.57
N GLN A 148 15.38 5.75 -11.79
CA GLN A 148 15.07 6.93 -12.58
C GLN A 148 13.59 6.95 -12.97
N TYR A 149 13.03 5.81 -13.35
CA TYR A 149 11.61 5.61 -13.61
C TYR A 149 10.76 5.99 -12.39
N LEU A 150 11.00 5.37 -11.23
CA LEU A 150 10.25 5.66 -9.99
C LEU A 150 10.38 7.14 -9.58
N ARG A 151 11.56 7.74 -9.77
CA ARG A 151 11.77 9.17 -9.53
C ARG A 151 10.97 10.05 -10.49
N SER A 152 10.87 9.64 -11.75
CA SER A 152 10.05 10.31 -12.77
C SER A 152 8.57 10.22 -12.40
N CYS A 153 8.06 9.02 -12.11
CA CYS A 153 6.69 8.79 -11.67
C CYS A 153 6.35 9.63 -10.44
N TYR A 154 7.19 9.59 -9.39
CA TYR A 154 6.98 10.41 -8.20
C TYR A 154 6.87 11.92 -8.52
N ARG A 155 7.76 12.46 -9.36
CA ARG A 155 7.72 13.88 -9.75
C ARG A 155 6.44 14.21 -10.50
N THR A 156 6.04 13.35 -11.42
CA THR A 156 4.83 13.50 -12.23
C THR A 156 3.59 13.45 -11.36
N TYR A 157 3.44 12.42 -10.52
CA TYR A 157 2.29 12.25 -9.63
C TYR A 157 2.22 13.36 -8.59
N ARG A 158 3.35 13.84 -8.08
CA ARG A 158 3.38 14.99 -7.16
C ARG A 158 2.91 16.27 -7.83
N ARG A 159 3.34 16.51 -9.07
CA ARG A 159 2.92 17.69 -9.84
C ARG A 159 1.41 17.63 -10.09
N ARG A 160 0.93 16.47 -10.54
CA ARG A 160 -0.49 16.21 -10.82
C ARG A 160 -1.38 16.29 -9.59
N ALA A 161 -1.02 15.62 -8.48
CA ALA A 161 -1.75 15.72 -7.22
C ALA A 161 -1.98 17.19 -6.81
N LYS A 162 -0.93 18.02 -6.88
CA LYS A 162 -1.01 19.46 -6.59
C LYS A 162 -1.90 20.20 -7.57
N MET A 163 -1.75 19.92 -8.87
CA MET A 163 -2.53 20.56 -9.94
C MET A 163 -4.01 20.27 -9.78
N TRP A 164 -4.38 19.00 -9.58
CA TRP A 164 -5.77 18.58 -9.39
C TRP A 164 -6.31 18.92 -8.00
N ARG A 165 -5.44 19.30 -7.06
CA ARG A 165 -5.74 19.45 -5.63
C ARG A 165 -6.43 18.19 -5.08
N LYS A 166 -5.92 17.01 -5.43
CA LYS A 166 -6.41 15.71 -4.96
C LYS A 166 -5.37 15.02 -4.09
N VAL A 167 -5.79 14.10 -3.23
CA VAL A 167 -4.86 13.20 -2.53
C VAL A 167 -4.55 12.05 -3.46
N VAL A 168 -3.26 11.74 -3.64
CA VAL A 168 -2.84 10.58 -4.43
C VAL A 168 -2.17 9.57 -3.51
N ILE A 169 -2.71 8.36 -3.44
CA ILE A 169 -2.17 7.25 -2.67
C ILE A 169 -1.71 6.19 -3.66
N TYR A 170 -0.51 5.67 -3.47
CA TYR A 170 0.02 4.66 -4.38
C TYR A 170 0.80 3.58 -3.65
N THR A 171 0.78 2.38 -4.21
CA THR A 171 1.61 1.26 -3.76
C THR A 171 2.91 1.19 -4.56
N LYS A 172 3.96 0.68 -3.92
CA LYS A 172 5.21 0.30 -4.58
C LYS A 172 5.90 -0.85 -3.81
N PRO A 173 6.68 -1.71 -4.48
CA PRO A 173 7.50 -2.68 -3.79
C PRO A 173 8.60 -2.00 -2.96
N ALA A 174 8.92 -2.57 -1.81
CA ALA A 174 10.12 -2.25 -1.06
C ALA A 174 11.31 -2.86 -1.81
N TYR A 175 12.02 -2.05 -2.59
CA TYR A 175 13.25 -2.50 -3.22
C TYR A 175 14.30 -2.82 -2.17
N SER A 176 14.50 -4.11 -1.89
CA SER A 176 15.79 -4.61 -1.44
C SER A 176 16.57 -5.02 -2.70
N PRO A 177 17.75 -4.47 -2.98
CA PRO A 177 18.59 -4.93 -4.08
C PRO A 177 19.11 -6.38 -3.92
N ASP A 178 18.59 -7.16 -2.97
CA ASP A 178 19.10 -8.48 -2.57
C ASP A 178 18.42 -9.67 -3.28
N VAL A 179 17.57 -9.47 -4.29
CA VAL A 179 17.15 -10.60 -5.14
C VAL A 179 18.19 -10.78 -6.23
N GLN A 180 19.32 -11.38 -5.85
CA GLN A 180 20.11 -12.16 -6.78
C GLN A 180 19.28 -13.43 -7.02
N GLU A 181 18.73 -13.58 -8.22
CA GLU A 181 18.11 -14.84 -8.63
C GLU A 181 19.13 -15.94 -8.35
N PHE A 182 18.70 -16.92 -7.55
CA PHE A 182 19.47 -18.10 -7.18
C PHE A 182 19.71 -18.87 -8.48
N ASP A 183 20.95 -18.89 -8.98
CA ASP A 183 21.35 -19.88 -9.99
C ASP A 183 21.21 -21.26 -9.33
N PRO A 184 20.38 -22.18 -9.86
CA PRO A 184 20.06 -23.43 -9.18
C PRO A 184 21.23 -24.43 -9.09
N ASP A 185 22.40 -24.13 -9.68
CA ASP A 185 23.52 -25.08 -9.84
C ASP A 185 24.86 -24.64 -9.19
N GLY A 186 24.88 -23.61 -8.35
CA GLY A 186 26.11 -23.14 -7.69
C GLY A 186 26.04 -23.21 -6.17
N SER A 187 26.61 -24.24 -5.54
CA SER A 187 26.76 -24.25 -4.08
C SER A 187 27.78 -23.17 -3.66
N PRO A 188 27.41 -22.24 -2.76
CA PRO A 188 28.30 -21.15 -2.37
C PRO A 188 29.41 -21.64 -1.47
N THR A 189 30.63 -21.17 -1.70
CA THR A 189 31.78 -21.54 -0.87
C THR A 189 31.75 -20.79 0.47
N PRO A 190 32.41 -21.30 1.53
CA PRO A 190 32.43 -20.65 2.85
C PRO A 190 33.03 -19.22 2.83
N GLU A 191 33.90 -18.91 1.87
CA GLU A 191 34.46 -17.58 1.68
C GLU A 191 33.43 -16.58 1.11
N ASP A 192 32.52 -17.05 0.25
CA ASP A 192 31.41 -16.25 -0.29
C ASP A 192 30.44 -15.84 0.81
N ILE A 193 30.14 -16.74 1.74
CA ILE A 193 29.23 -16.49 2.89
C ILE A 193 29.81 -15.42 3.84
N LEU A 194 31.13 -15.40 4.02
CA LEU A 194 31.80 -14.43 4.90
C LEU A 194 31.92 -13.05 4.22
N ALA A 195 32.22 -13.02 2.92
CA ALA A 195 32.21 -11.81 2.10
C ALA A 195 30.79 -11.20 2.01
N GLU A 196 29.77 -12.05 1.89
CA GLU A 196 28.37 -11.66 1.85
C GLU A 196 27.91 -11.07 3.20
N ARG A 197 28.30 -11.66 4.34
CA ARG A 197 28.03 -11.09 5.68
C ARG A 197 28.70 -9.72 5.89
N ALA A 198 29.89 -9.52 5.35
CA ALA A 198 30.58 -8.22 5.40
C ALA A 198 29.95 -7.18 4.46
N ALA A 199 29.52 -7.59 3.25
CA ALA A 199 28.80 -6.75 2.28
C ALA A 199 27.40 -6.35 2.79
N ARG A 200 26.65 -7.29 3.41
CA ARG A 200 25.36 -7.06 4.07
C ARG A 200 25.42 -5.96 5.14
N LYS A 201 26.51 -5.90 5.93
CA LYS A 201 26.72 -4.82 6.93
C LYS A 201 27.11 -3.48 6.30
N ARG A 202 27.82 -3.47 5.16
CA ARG A 202 28.27 -2.23 4.48
C ARG A 202 27.19 -1.61 3.57
N CYS A 203 26.37 -2.41 2.90
CA CYS A 203 25.28 -1.96 2.02
C CYS A 203 24.06 -1.42 2.80
N ARG A 204 23.69 -2.04 3.93
CA ARG A 204 22.56 -1.59 4.79
C ARG A 204 22.69 -0.12 5.22
N ARG A 205 23.91 0.37 5.49
CA ARG A 205 24.14 1.74 6.01
C ARG A 205 24.21 2.84 4.95
N LYS A 206 24.57 2.52 3.71
CA LYS A 206 24.79 3.53 2.64
C LYS A 206 23.70 3.55 1.55
N HIS A 207 22.95 2.48 1.33
CA HIS A 207 22.00 2.40 0.21
C HIS A 207 20.52 2.64 0.58
N ALA A 208 20.13 2.45 1.84
CA ALA A 208 18.77 2.74 2.31
C ALA A 208 18.43 4.25 2.36
N LYS A 209 19.43 5.15 2.27
CA LYS A 209 19.22 6.59 2.44
C LYS A 209 18.75 7.33 1.17
N ASN A 210 18.91 6.75 -0.03
CA ASN A 210 18.77 7.50 -1.29
C ASN A 210 17.56 7.16 -2.18
N LEU A 211 16.76 6.14 -1.84
CA LEU A 211 15.46 5.86 -2.47
C LEU A 211 14.27 6.49 -1.72
N ASN A 212 14.56 7.21 -0.64
CA ASN A 212 13.56 7.91 0.15
C ASN A 212 13.19 9.22 -0.52
N PHE A 213 12.24 9.14 -1.45
CA PHE A 213 11.57 10.32 -1.96
C PHE A 213 10.93 11.10 -0.81
N PRO A 214 10.88 12.43 -0.90
CA PRO A 214 10.30 13.30 0.11
C PRO A 214 8.76 13.21 0.13
N VAL A 215 8.20 12.01 0.26
CA VAL A 215 6.77 11.79 0.49
C VAL A 215 6.43 12.30 1.88
N ARG A 216 5.28 12.95 2.02
CA ARG A 216 4.87 13.52 3.31
C ARG A 216 4.40 12.43 4.27
N TYR A 217 3.65 11.46 3.76
CA TYR A 217 3.19 10.28 4.50
C TYR A 217 3.71 9.03 3.83
N ARG A 218 4.24 8.12 4.63
CA ARG A 218 4.60 6.78 4.18
C ARG A 218 4.10 5.76 5.19
N ILE A 219 3.50 4.70 4.66
CA ILE A 219 3.14 3.48 5.37
C ILE A 219 4.08 2.39 4.84
N GLU A 220 4.93 1.87 5.71
CA GLU A 220 5.87 0.79 5.38
C GLU A 220 5.40 -0.50 6.05
N LEU A 221 5.09 -1.50 5.24
CA LEU A 221 4.56 -2.80 5.62
C LEU A 221 5.71 -3.82 5.62
N SER A 222 5.87 -4.56 6.71
CA SER A 222 6.89 -5.60 6.85
C SER A 222 6.34 -6.78 7.63
N LEU A 223 6.78 -8.00 7.26
CA LEU A 223 6.57 -9.17 8.09
C LEU A 223 7.33 -8.99 9.41
N THR A 224 6.67 -9.28 10.52
CA THR A 224 7.31 -9.30 11.83
C THR A 224 8.02 -10.64 11.93
N ASN A 225 9.34 -10.65 12.12
CA ASN A 225 9.99 -11.90 12.50
C ASN A 225 9.34 -12.37 13.80
N PRO A 226 9.06 -13.67 13.97
CA PRO A 226 8.63 -14.18 15.27
C PRO A 226 9.66 -13.74 16.34
N PRO A 227 9.23 -13.50 17.59
CA PRO A 227 10.19 -13.38 18.68
C PRO A 227 11.15 -14.59 18.63
N PRO A 228 12.42 -14.45 19.05
CA PRO A 228 13.32 -15.60 19.08
C PRO A 228 12.65 -16.69 19.91
N ILE A 229 12.23 -17.77 19.23
CA ILE A 229 11.72 -18.97 19.85
C ILE A 229 12.84 -19.43 20.76
N ALA A 230 12.55 -19.54 22.06
CA ALA A 230 13.43 -20.22 22.98
C ALA A 230 13.61 -21.63 22.40
N GLU A 231 14.85 -21.99 22.08
CA GLU A 231 15.23 -23.34 21.65
C GLU A 231 14.58 -24.34 22.62
N ASN A 232 13.52 -25.01 22.15
CA ASN A 232 12.83 -26.19 22.70
C ASN A 232 11.35 -26.06 22.33
N ASP A 233 10.99 -26.63 21.18
CA ASP A 233 9.78 -27.44 20.99
C ASP A 233 9.61 -27.64 19.47
N GLU A 234 10.08 -28.78 18.99
CA GLU A 234 9.82 -29.33 17.65
C GLU A 234 8.40 -29.89 17.66
N GLU A 235 7.39 -29.05 17.41
CA GLU A 235 6.08 -29.52 16.97
C GLU A 235 5.75 -28.89 15.62
N ASP A 236 5.30 -29.74 14.68
CA ASP A 236 4.81 -29.38 13.35
C ASP A 236 3.57 -28.47 13.49
N VAL A 237 3.79 -27.16 13.60
CA VAL A 237 2.73 -26.16 13.55
C VAL A 237 2.48 -25.82 12.08
N ASP A 238 1.27 -26.09 11.60
CA ASP A 238 0.79 -25.64 10.28
C ASP A 238 1.05 -24.13 10.10
N ASP A 239 2.02 -23.81 9.24
CA ASP A 239 2.86 -22.60 9.29
C ASP A 239 2.23 -21.35 8.60
N ASP A 240 0.89 -21.26 8.51
CA ASP A 240 0.20 -20.20 7.75
C ASP A 240 -0.71 -19.27 8.58
N ASP A 241 -1.19 -19.66 9.77
CA ASP A 241 -2.29 -18.92 10.43
C ASP A 241 -1.89 -17.73 11.32
N ASP A 242 -0.60 -17.54 11.62
CA ASP A 242 -0.17 -16.55 12.63
C ASP A 242 0.88 -15.53 12.13
N ARG A 243 0.86 -15.23 10.82
CA ARG A 243 1.77 -14.21 10.25
C ARG A 243 1.42 -12.81 10.76
N ARG A 244 2.18 -12.36 11.77
CA ARG A 244 2.10 -10.99 12.29
C ARG A 244 2.83 -10.02 11.39
N TYR A 245 2.18 -8.94 11.01
CA TYR A 245 2.80 -7.87 10.24
C TYR A 245 2.92 -6.58 11.05
N THR A 246 3.86 -5.74 10.61
CA THR A 246 4.10 -4.42 11.19
C THR A 246 3.93 -3.35 10.12
N ALA A 247 3.20 -2.29 10.49
CA ALA A 247 3.07 -1.08 9.70
C ALA A 247 3.79 0.07 10.41
N LEU A 248 4.78 0.66 9.74
CA LEU A 248 5.47 1.84 10.21
C LEU A 248 4.91 3.08 9.49
N ILE A 249 4.20 3.92 10.25
CA ILE A 249 3.65 5.16 9.71
C ILE A 249 4.62 6.30 10.00
N THR A 250 5.14 6.92 8.94
CA THR A 250 6.06 8.06 9.04
C THR A 250 5.48 9.32 8.42
N ASN A 251 5.59 10.45 9.14
CA ASN A 251 5.18 11.76 8.65
C ASN A 251 6.36 12.75 8.69
N ARG A 252 6.64 13.39 7.54
CA ARG A 252 7.81 14.25 7.36
C ARG A 252 7.82 15.48 8.27
N ARG A 253 6.66 16.02 8.69
CA ARG A 253 6.62 17.17 9.63
C ARG A 253 7.31 16.85 10.97
N TYR A 254 7.25 15.59 11.40
CA TYR A 254 7.85 15.15 12.67
C TYR A 254 9.33 14.75 12.54
N ARG A 255 9.87 14.55 11.33
CA ARG A 255 11.29 14.18 11.16
C ARG A 255 12.27 15.29 11.55
N ARG A 256 11.84 16.56 11.59
CA ARG A 256 12.71 17.69 12.00
C ARG A 256 12.84 17.82 13.52
N TYR A 257 11.90 17.27 14.29
CA TYR A 257 11.99 17.22 15.74
C TYR A 257 12.60 15.87 16.14
N ARG A 258 13.74 15.88 16.85
CA ARG A 258 14.52 14.67 17.22
C ARG A 258 13.75 13.60 18.01
N ARG A 259 12.49 13.83 18.38
CA ARG A 259 11.57 12.83 18.94
C ARG A 259 10.62 12.38 17.84
N GLN A 260 11.03 11.36 17.10
CA GLN A 260 10.18 10.72 16.10
C GLN A 260 8.96 10.11 16.81
N ARG A 261 7.77 10.71 16.67
CA ARG A 261 6.51 9.96 16.88
C ARG A 261 6.30 9.07 15.66
N LEU A 262 7.07 7.98 15.58
CA LEU A 262 6.75 6.85 14.72
C LEU A 262 5.57 6.16 15.38
N LYS A 263 4.40 6.11 14.72
CA LYS A 263 3.35 5.18 15.15
C LYS A 263 3.70 3.84 14.51
N ARG A 264 4.15 2.90 15.33
CA ARG A 264 4.25 1.50 14.93
C ARG A 264 2.90 0.87 15.23
N LEU A 265 2.29 0.30 14.20
CA LEU A 265 1.06 -0.46 14.32
C LEU A 265 1.37 -1.91 13.98
N PHE A 266 0.67 -2.83 14.62
CA PHE A 266 0.68 -4.23 14.28
C PHE A 266 -0.62 -4.54 13.56
N TYR A 267 -0.56 -5.47 12.60
CA TYR A 267 -1.76 -5.94 11.94
C TYR A 267 -1.63 -7.42 11.59
N LEU A 268 -2.79 -8.06 11.51
CA LEU A 268 -2.96 -9.39 10.95
C LEU A 268 -3.68 -9.26 9.61
N ILE A 269 -3.39 -10.18 8.70
CA ILE A 269 -4.19 -10.39 7.50
C ILE A 269 -4.83 -11.76 7.71
N ASP A 270 -6.15 -11.79 7.82
CA ASP A 270 -6.94 -13.02 7.88
C ASP A 270 -7.90 -13.09 6.67
N ASP A 271 -8.75 -14.11 6.65
CA ASP A 271 -9.81 -14.28 5.64
C ASP A 271 -10.74 -13.06 5.51
N PHE A 272 -10.77 -12.19 6.52
CA PHE A 272 -11.61 -11.01 6.60
C PHE A 272 -10.83 -9.71 6.32
N GLY A 273 -9.55 -9.73 5.96
CA GLY A 273 -8.77 -8.55 5.57
C GLY A 273 -7.78 -8.05 6.64
N PHE A 274 -7.49 -6.73 6.73
CA PHE A 274 -6.59 -6.25 7.80
C PHE A 274 -7.32 -6.15 9.13
N ASN A 275 -6.67 -6.62 10.19
CA ASN A 275 -7.05 -6.34 11.57
C ASN A 275 -5.93 -5.58 12.27
N TRP A 276 -6.20 -4.34 12.66
CA TRP A 276 -5.24 -3.49 13.37
C TRP A 276 -5.19 -3.85 14.85
N ILE A 277 -4.01 -4.22 15.34
CA ILE A 277 -3.76 -4.50 16.75
C ILE A 277 -3.14 -3.23 17.35
N GLU A 278 -3.90 -2.49 18.13
CA GLU A 278 -3.34 -1.41 18.96
C GLU A 278 -2.65 -2.02 20.17
N GLN A 279 -1.32 -1.89 20.27
CA GLN A 279 -0.65 -2.08 21.55
C GLN A 279 -0.95 -0.87 22.42
N GLN A 280 -1.60 -1.09 23.57
CA GLN A 280 -1.60 -0.12 24.65
C GLN A 280 -0.15 -0.02 25.15
N GLU A 281 0.52 1.10 24.86
CA GLU A 281 1.77 1.50 25.53
C GLU A 281 1.46 2.14 26.89
#